data_AF-A0A7W7TXD8-F1
#
_entry.id   AF-A0A7W7TXD8-F1
#
_cell.length_a   1.000
_cell.length_b   1.000
_cell.length_c   1.000
_cell.angle_alpha   90.00
_cell.angle_beta   90.00
_cell.angle_gamma   90.00
#
_symmetry.space_group_name_H-M   'P 1'
#
loop_
_entity.id
_entity.type
_entity.pdbx_description
1 polymer ?
#
loop_
_entity_poly.entity_id
_entity_poly.type
_entity_poly.pdbx_seq_one_letter_code
_entity_poly.pdbx_strand_id
1 'polypeptide(L)'
;MTVSDTYGTNFYMTKELASLLADRLDVTFTEHESDYLGVYFLATLADTTRLQIQPNAIPGDDGEDDLYDDEHPDVSVLLLITSPAAAEPLNDKLSTVGGLTRLRST
;
A
#
# COMPACT_ATOMS: atom_id res chain seq x y z
N MET A 1 18.49 9.77 -0.98
CA MET A 1 17.63 9.38 -2.12
C MET A 1 16.77 8.25 -1.61
N THR A 2 15.46 8.44 -1.55
CA THR A 2 14.51 7.42 -1.09
C THR A 2 13.94 6.70 -2.30
N VAL A 3 13.85 5.37 -2.21
CA VAL A 3 13.23 4.52 -3.23
C VAL A 3 11.76 4.36 -2.86
N SER A 4 10.89 4.50 -3.85
CA SER A 4 9.44 4.33 -3.66
C SER A 4 8.89 3.27 -4.60
N ASP A 5 8.15 2.33 -4.03
CA ASP A 5 7.47 1.26 -4.75
C ASP A 5 5.97 1.32 -4.46
N THR A 6 5.17 1.19 -5.51
CA THR A 6 3.70 1.15 -5.41
C THR A 6 3.21 -0.20 -5.90
N TYR A 7 2.36 -0.83 -5.10
CA TYR A 7 1.65 -2.05 -5.41
C TYR A 7 0.14 -1.81 -5.34
N GLY A 8 -0.62 -2.57 -6.12
CA GLY A 8 -2.08 -2.50 -6.17
C GLY A 8 -2.72 -3.88 -6.03
N THR A 9 -3.92 -3.90 -5.47
CA THR A 9 -4.75 -5.12 -5.41
C THR A 9 -6.23 -4.80 -5.51
N ASN A 10 -6.97 -5.73 -6.11
CA ASN A 10 -8.44 -5.79 -6.13
C ASN A 10 -9.00 -6.95 -5.31
N PHE A 11 -8.13 -7.80 -4.79
CA PHE A 11 -8.53 -9.02 -4.09
C PHE A 11 -8.75 -8.79 -2.60
N TYR A 12 -8.12 -7.77 -2.04
CA TYR A 12 -8.14 -7.49 -0.60
C TYR A 12 -8.63 -6.07 -0.33
N MET A 13 -9.33 -5.91 0.80
CA MET A 13 -9.57 -4.60 1.40
C MET A 13 -8.32 -4.12 2.16
N THR A 14 -8.24 -2.82 2.46
CA THR A 14 -7.09 -2.22 3.17
C THR A 14 -6.73 -2.97 4.45
N LYS A 15 -7.72 -3.26 5.29
CA LYS A 15 -7.55 -3.99 6.56
C LYS A 15 -7.11 -5.44 6.37
N GLU A 16 -7.65 -6.12 5.36
CA GLU A 16 -7.29 -7.51 5.04
C GLU A 16 -5.85 -7.60 4.56
N LEU A 17 -5.46 -6.68 3.65
CA LEU A 17 -4.08 -6.59 3.18
C LEU A 17 -3.13 -6.25 4.33
N ALA A 18 -3.50 -5.32 5.22
CA ALA A 18 -2.71 -4.97 6.40
C ALA A 18 -2.50 -6.17 7.33
N SER A 19 -3.55 -6.95 7.59
CA SER A 19 -3.45 -8.15 8.44
C SER A 19 -2.58 -9.23 7.81
N LEU A 20 -2.70 -9.44 6.49
CA LEU A 20 -1.89 -10.41 5.75
C LEU A 20 -0.40 -10.01 5.73
N LEU A 21 -0.12 -8.73 5.51
CA LEU A 21 1.24 -8.22 5.51
C LEU A 21 1.84 -8.16 6.92
N ALA A 22 1.02 -7.92 7.94
CA ALA A 22 1.45 -7.96 9.34
C ALA A 22 2.05 -9.32 9.70
N ASP A 23 1.33 -10.40 9.38
CA ASP A 23 1.77 -11.78 9.61
C ASP A 23 3.02 -12.12 8.77
N ARG A 24 2.99 -11.79 7.47
CA ARG A 24 4.07 -12.18 6.54
C ARG A 24 5.39 -11.44 6.78
N LEU A 25 5.31 -10.19 7.22
CA LEU A 25 6.46 -9.31 7.42
C LEU A 25 6.86 -9.17 8.90
N ASP A 26 6.12 -9.81 9.80
CA ASP A 26 6.28 -9.68 11.26
C ASP A 26 6.28 -8.19 11.68
N VAL A 27 5.26 -7.45 11.20
CA VAL A 27 5.15 -6.01 11.42
C VAL A 27 3.77 -5.65 11.94
N THR A 28 3.68 -4.61 12.76
CA THR A 28 2.41 -4.09 13.25
C THR A 28 1.98 -2.89 12.41
N PHE A 29 0.82 -2.99 11.78
CA PHE A 29 0.15 -1.87 11.14
C PHE A 29 -0.71 -1.11 12.16
N THR A 30 -0.62 0.22 12.12
CA THR A 30 -1.47 1.13 12.89
C THR A 30 -2.51 1.71 11.96
N GLU A 31 -3.78 1.66 12.36
CA GLU A 31 -4.88 2.30 11.65
C GLU A 31 -4.83 3.82 11.86
N HIS A 32 -5.02 4.57 10.79
CA HIS A 32 -5.12 6.02 10.78
C HIS A 32 -6.30 6.43 9.92
N GLU A 33 -6.92 7.56 10.27
CA GLU A 33 -7.99 8.18 9.50
C GLU A 33 -7.53 9.55 9.02
N SER A 34 -7.87 9.90 7.77
CA SER A 34 -7.60 11.20 7.17
C SER A 34 -8.78 11.58 6.28
N ASP A 35 -9.18 12.85 6.32
CA ASP A 35 -10.22 13.38 5.42
C ASP A 35 -9.85 13.22 3.93
N TYR A 36 -8.57 13.04 3.60
CA TYR A 36 -8.09 12.89 2.22
C TYR A 36 -7.80 11.45 1.80
N LEU A 37 -7.43 10.57 2.74
CA LEU A 37 -7.06 9.17 2.43
C LEU A 37 -8.07 8.16 2.96
N GLY A 38 -9.03 8.62 3.75
CA GLY A 38 -9.95 7.78 4.49
C GLY A 38 -9.20 7.01 5.56
N VAL A 39 -9.65 5.78 5.81
CA VAL A 39 -8.98 4.86 6.72
C VAL A 39 -7.83 4.17 5.99
N TYR A 40 -6.61 4.39 6.48
CA TYR A 40 -5.38 3.80 5.96
C TYR A 40 -4.56 3.16 7.09
N PHE A 41 -3.66 2.27 6.73
CA PHE A 41 -2.82 1.54 7.67
C PHE A 41 -1.36 1.87 7.42
N LEU A 42 -0.62 2.19 8.48
CA LEU A 42 0.79 2.54 8.41
C LEU A 42 1.63 1.60 9.27
N ALA A 43 2.70 1.09 8.70
CA ALA A 43 3.74 0.35 9.41
C ALA A 43 5.12 0.91 9.08
N THR A 44 6.05 0.83 10.02
CA THR A 44 7.46 1.18 9.81
C THR A 44 8.32 0.01 10.24
N LEU A 45 9.15 -0.50 9.32
CA LEU A 45 10.11 -1.57 9.60
C LEU A 45 11.35 -1.00 10.31
N ALA A 46 12.15 -1.91 10.87
CA ALA A 46 13.40 -1.58 11.57
C ALA A 46 14.37 -0.74 10.72
N ASP A 47 14.41 -0.96 9.41
CA ASP A 47 15.29 -0.24 8.47
C ASP A 47 14.70 1.11 8.01
N THR A 48 13.73 1.65 8.75
CA THR A 48 12.99 2.89 8.44
C THR A 48 12.13 2.85 7.16
N THR A 49 12.03 1.69 6.51
CA THR A 49 11.06 1.45 5.44
C THR A 49 9.65 1.65 5.97
N ARG A 50 8.87 2.49 5.28
CA ARG A 50 7.47 2.74 5.57
C ARG A 50 6.59 1.96 4.61
N LEU A 51 5.59 1.29 5.14
CA LEU A 51 4.53 0.61 4.42
C LEU A 51 3.23 1.36 4.71
N GLN A 52 2.58 1.88 3.69
CA GLN A 52 1.28 2.52 3.80
C GLN A 52 0.28 1.77 2.92
N ILE A 53 -0.84 1.36 3.51
CA ILE A 53 -1.93 0.69 2.81
C ILE A 53 -3.15 1.59 2.86
N GLN A 54 -3.70 1.94 1.72
CA GLN A 54 -4.79 2.90 1.62
C GLN A 54 -5.75 2.53 0.48
N PRO A 55 -7.01 3.01 0.51
CA PRO A 55 -7.87 2.90 -0.65
C PRO A 55 -7.30 3.70 -1.82
N ASN A 56 -7.56 3.25 -3.04
CA ASN A 56 -7.26 4.06 -4.23
C ASN A 56 -8.29 5.19 -4.40
N ALA A 57 -9.54 4.93 -4.02
CA ALA A 57 -10.61 5.92 -4.03
C ALA A 57 -10.45 6.94 -2.89
N ILE A 58 -10.57 8.23 -3.23
CA ILE A 58 -10.56 9.32 -2.26
C ILE A 58 -11.94 9.39 -1.59
N PRO A 59 -12.02 9.39 -0.24
CA PRO A 59 -13.30 9.44 0.46
C PRO A 59 -14.02 10.78 0.27
N GLY A 60 -15.35 10.73 0.20
CA GLY A 60 -16.19 11.93 0.15
C GLY A 60 -16.52 12.42 -1.26
N ASP A 61 -16.01 11.75 -2.30
CA ASP A 61 -16.43 11.98 -3.67
C ASP A 61 -17.43 10.90 -4.12
N ASP A 62 -18.60 11.33 -4.60
CA ASP A 62 -19.66 10.46 -5.13
C ASP A 62 -19.42 10.13 -6.63
N GLY A 63 -18.31 10.57 -7.21
CA GLY A 63 -18.04 10.52 -8.64
C GLY A 63 -16.63 10.03 -9.00
N GLU A 64 -16.55 8.75 -9.33
CA GLU A 64 -15.84 8.08 -10.44
C GLU A 64 -14.47 8.56 -11.02
N ASP A 65 -13.85 9.69 -10.63
CA ASP A 65 -12.63 10.22 -11.32
C ASP A 65 -11.45 10.60 -10.39
N ASP A 66 -11.65 10.91 -9.11
CA ASP A 66 -10.53 11.32 -8.23
C ASP A 66 -9.93 10.13 -7.47
N LEU A 67 -8.90 9.54 -8.08
CA LEU A 67 -8.12 8.43 -7.55
C LEU A 67 -6.73 8.88 -7.10
N TYR A 68 -6.19 8.19 -6.09
CA TYR A 68 -4.81 8.42 -5.67
C TYR A 68 -3.82 7.98 -6.77
N ASP A 69 -4.12 6.88 -7.46
CA ASP A 69 -3.38 6.38 -8.60
C ASP A 69 -4.31 6.32 -9.83
N ASP A 70 -4.38 7.45 -10.53
CA ASP A 70 -5.14 7.63 -11.78
C ASP A 70 -4.58 6.79 -12.94
N GLU A 71 -3.30 6.38 -12.87
CA GLU A 71 -2.68 5.49 -13.87
C GLU A 71 -3.26 4.06 -13.78
N HIS A 72 -3.78 3.67 -12.61
CA HIS A 72 -4.34 2.35 -12.35
C HIS A 72 -5.74 2.42 -11.72
N PRO A 73 -6.76 2.90 -12.45
CA PRO A 73 -8.10 3.09 -11.88
C PRO A 73 -8.82 1.80 -11.50
N ASP A 74 -8.39 0.69 -12.12
CA ASP A 74 -8.95 -0.62 -11.84
C ASP A 74 -8.58 -1.10 -10.43
N VAL A 75 -7.52 -0.58 -9.79
CA VAL A 75 -7.09 -1.05 -8.46
C VAL A 75 -7.87 -0.39 -7.33
N SER A 76 -8.32 -1.20 -6.38
CA SER A 76 -9.15 -0.75 -5.25
C SER A 76 -8.30 -0.33 -4.04
N VAL A 77 -7.17 -1.01 -3.83
CA VAL A 77 -6.28 -0.80 -2.68
C VAL A 77 -4.85 -0.66 -3.16
N LEU A 78 -4.16 0.32 -2.58
CA LEU A 78 -2.76 0.61 -2.83
C LEU A 78 -1.90 0.25 -1.62
N LEU A 79 -0.71 -0.28 -1.88
CA LEU A 79 0.39 -0.41 -0.93
C LEU A 79 1.56 0.45 -1.44
N LEU A 80 1.87 1.49 -0.69
CA LEU A 80 3.00 2.38 -0.93
C LEU A 80 4.15 2.02 0.01
N ILE A 81 5.32 1.89 -0.57
CA ILE A 81 6.54 1.51 0.15
C ILE A 81 7.56 2.59 -0.06
N THR A 82 8.04 3.20 1.01
CA THR A 82 9.08 4.22 0.96
C THR A 82 10.27 3.76 1.79
N SER A 83 11.41 3.55 1.15
CA SER A 83 12.63 3.02 1.79
C SER A 83 13.83 3.93 1.55
N PRO A 84 14.79 4.00 2.50
CA PRO A 84 16.05 4.71 2.29
C PRO A 84 17.00 3.99 1.31
N ALA A 85 16.80 2.69 1.10
CA ALA A 85 17.59 1.82 0.21
C ALA A 85 16.67 0.94 -0.64
N ALA A 86 17.22 0.29 -1.67
CA ALA A 86 16.47 -0.59 -2.55
C ALA A 86 15.82 -1.73 -1.76
N ALA A 87 14.49 -1.88 -1.91
CA ALA A 87 13.67 -2.80 -1.14
C ALA A 87 13.62 -4.23 -1.76
N GLU A 88 14.69 -4.68 -2.42
CA GLU A 88 14.74 -5.97 -3.13
C GLU A 88 14.22 -7.17 -2.32
N PRO A 89 14.64 -7.42 -1.06
CA PRO A 89 14.13 -8.55 -0.28
C PRO A 89 12.66 -8.40 0.14
N LEU A 90 12.15 -7.17 0.23
CA LEU A 90 10.75 -6.92 0.53
C LEU A 90 9.87 -7.16 -0.71
N ASN A 91 10.35 -6.74 -1.88
CA ASN A 91 9.65 -6.93 -3.16
C ASN A 91 9.48 -8.42 -3.51
N ASP A 92 10.45 -9.27 -3.18
CA ASP A 92 10.33 -10.73 -3.33
C ASP A 92 9.23 -11.30 -2.41
N LYS A 93 9.23 -10.89 -1.14
CA LYS A 93 8.17 -11.29 -0.18
C LYS A 93 6.78 -10.83 -0.61
N LEU A 94 6.67 -9.66 -1.23
CA LEU A 94 5.39 -9.12 -1.72
C LEU A 94 4.93 -9.77 -3.01
N SER A 95 5.87 -10.14 -3.90
CA SER A 95 5.56 -10.86 -5.14
C SER A 95 4.95 -12.24 -4.90
N THR A 96 5.14 -12.80 -3.71
CA THR A 96 4.50 -14.06 -3.28
C THR A 96 3.11 -13.87 -2.67
N VAL A 97 2.64 -12.64 -2.48
CA VAL A 97 1.27 -12.34 -2.06
C VAL A 97 0.36 -12.41 -3.28
N GLY A 98 -0.47 -13.45 -3.35
CA GLY A 98 -1.37 -13.65 -4.47
C GLY A 98 -2.37 -12.49 -4.62
N GLY A 99 -2.44 -11.88 -5.80
CA GLY A 99 -3.34 -10.75 -6.08
C GLY A 99 -2.76 -9.37 -5.79
N LEU A 100 -1.49 -9.28 -5.37
CA LEU A 100 -0.76 -8.02 -5.24
C LEU A 100 0.16 -7.81 -6.45
N THR A 101 -0.06 -6.73 -7.20
CA THR A 101 0.68 -6.44 -8.44
C THR A 101 1.53 -5.19 -8.24
N ARG A 102 2.80 -5.23 -8.66
CA ARG A 102 3.66 -4.04 -8.65
C ARG A 102 3.24 -3.10 -9.78
N LEU A 103 2.85 -1.88 -9.43
CA LEU A 103 2.40 -0.84 -10.37
C LEU A 103 3.56 0.04 -10.80
N ARG A 104 4.37 0.50 -9.84
CA ARG A 104 5.46 1.45 -10.09
C ARG A 104 6.64 1.25 -9.15
N SER A 105 7.81 1.65 -9.63
CA SER A 105 9.08 1.64 -8.90
C SER A 105 9.87 2.87 -9.33
N THR A 106 10.35 3.68 -8.39
CA THR A 106 11.12 4.90 -8.68
C THR A 106 12.30 5.05 -7.72
#